data_AF-A0A2J8B296-F1
#
_entry.id   AF-A0A2J8B296-F1
#
_cell.length_a   1.000
_cell.length_b   1.000
_cell.length_c   1.000
_cell.angle_alpha   90.00
_cell.angle_beta   90.00
_cell.angle_gamma   90.00
#
_symmetry.space_group_name_H-M   'P 1'
#
loop_
_entity.id
_entity.type
_entity.pdbx_description
1 polymer ?
#
loop_
_entity_poly.entity_id
_entity_poly.type
_entity_poly.pdbx_seq_one_letter_code
_entity_poly.pdbx_strand_id
1 'polypeptide(L)'
;MYNLGIELEELIDLLSNGHEAVFYFDGKEYIIQPECTDTSDDLVMYQSEPDVVYLCRIPIPKENSKETSEGIRYGVGKKPVEDILSQKCICGKSFMELIKEIHVEEIF
;
A
#
# COMPACT_ATOMS: atom_id res chain seq x y z
N MET A 1 -0.82 -21.99 -0.83
CA MET A 1 -1.43 -21.01 0.10
C MET A 1 -0.32 -20.10 0.58
N TYR A 2 -0.50 -18.80 0.40
CA TYR A 2 0.41 -17.76 0.89
C TYR A 2 0.07 -17.50 2.37
N ASN A 3 1.06 -17.20 3.22
CA ASN A 3 0.84 -16.97 4.65
C ASN A 3 0.77 -15.47 4.98
N LEU A 4 0.07 -14.73 4.12
CA LEU A 4 -0.09 -13.29 4.16
C LEU A 4 -0.93 -12.81 5.36
N GLY A 5 -1.70 -13.68 6.02
CA GLY A 5 -2.72 -13.28 7.00
C GLY A 5 -4.05 -12.85 6.36
N ILE A 6 -4.02 -12.46 5.08
CA ILE A 6 -5.16 -12.09 4.22
C ILE A 6 -4.95 -12.63 2.80
N GLU A 7 -6.03 -12.84 2.04
CA GLU A 7 -5.89 -13.18 0.62
C GLU A 7 -5.38 -11.98 -0.20
N LEU A 8 -4.53 -12.24 -1.20
CA LEU A 8 -3.93 -11.16 -2.01
C LEU A 8 -4.98 -10.31 -2.73
N GLU A 9 -6.02 -10.94 -3.28
CA GLU A 9 -7.10 -10.20 -3.95
C GLU A 9 -7.85 -9.28 -2.96
N GLU A 10 -8.02 -9.72 -1.72
CA GLU A 10 -8.67 -8.94 -0.67
C GLU A 10 -7.78 -7.76 -0.24
N LEU A 11 -6.46 -7.96 -0.10
CA LEU A 11 -5.51 -6.88 0.12
C LEU A 11 -5.55 -5.84 -1.01
N ILE A 12 -5.56 -6.29 -2.27
CA ILE A 12 -5.64 -5.40 -3.43
C ILE A 12 -6.94 -4.59 -3.39
N ASP A 13 -8.07 -5.24 -3.10
CA ASP A 13 -9.38 -4.59 -3.01
C ASP A 13 -9.41 -3.56 -1.87
N LEU A 14 -8.88 -3.87 -0.70
CA LEU A 14 -8.84 -2.94 0.44
C LEU A 14 -7.95 -1.72 0.13
N LEU A 15 -6.71 -1.93 -0.30
CA LEU A 15 -5.82 -0.83 -0.70
C LEU A 15 -6.41 0.02 -1.83
N SER A 16 -7.12 -0.60 -2.77
CA SER A 16 -7.79 0.10 -3.87
C SER A 16 -8.89 1.05 -3.39
N ASN A 17 -9.49 0.76 -2.25
CA ASN A 17 -10.50 1.58 -1.59
C ASN A 17 -9.90 2.59 -0.59
N GLY A 18 -8.57 2.72 -0.55
CA GLY A 18 -7.86 3.71 0.26
C GLY A 18 -7.55 3.27 1.69
N HIS A 19 -7.67 1.97 1.97
CA HIS A 19 -7.21 1.42 3.25
C HIS A 19 -5.69 1.48 3.37
N GLU A 20 -5.22 1.45 4.61
CA GLU A 20 -3.81 1.29 4.98
C GLU A 20 -3.51 -0.17 5.27
N ALA A 21 -2.33 -0.67 4.87
CA ALA A 21 -1.87 -2.01 5.21
C ALA A 21 -0.50 -1.96 5.89
N VAL A 22 -0.40 -2.61 7.05
CA VAL A 22 0.83 -2.78 7.82
C VAL A 22 1.34 -4.21 7.64
N PHE A 23 2.60 -4.36 7.26
CA PHE A 23 3.22 -5.67 7.07
C PHE A 23 4.67 -5.70 7.53
N TYR A 24 5.12 -6.89 7.92
CA TYR A 24 6.47 -7.10 8.43
C TYR A 24 7.33 -7.90 7.46
N PHE A 25 8.58 -7.47 7.32
CA PHE A 25 9.61 -8.18 6.57
C PHE A 25 10.97 -8.00 7.23
N ASP A 26 11.70 -9.09 7.46
CA ASP A 26 13.04 -9.06 8.07
C ASP A 26 13.10 -8.29 9.40
N GLY A 27 12.07 -8.45 10.24
CA GLY A 27 11.96 -7.79 11.54
C GLY A 27 11.70 -6.28 11.49
N LYS A 28 11.32 -5.74 10.32
CA LYS A 28 10.97 -4.33 10.13
C LYS A 28 9.53 -4.18 9.70
N GLU A 29 8.89 -3.10 10.16
CA GLU A 29 7.54 -2.72 9.77
C GLU A 29 7.56 -1.85 8.51
N TYR A 30 6.62 -2.15 7.61
CA TYR A 30 6.37 -1.44 6.38
C TYR A 30 4.88 -1.13 6.27
N ILE A 31 4.58 0.04 5.70
CA ILE A 31 3.22 0.54 5.57
C ILE A 31 2.97 0.89 4.10
N ILE A 32 1.80 0.49 3.58
CA ILE A 32 1.25 0.96 2.32
C ILE A 32 -0.01 1.77 2.63
N GLN A 33 -0.05 3.03 2.22
CA GLN A 33 -1.23 3.89 2.42
C GLN A 33 -1.35 4.97 1.34
N PRO A 34 -2.55 5.49 1.08
CA PRO A 34 -2.69 6.77 0.38
C PRO A 34 -2.19 7.92 1.25
N GLU A 35 -1.41 8.83 0.67
CA GLU A 35 -0.99 10.09 1.27
C GLU A 35 -1.52 11.24 0.40
N CYS A 36 -2.43 12.04 0.96
CA CYS A 36 -3.06 13.16 0.27
C CYS A 36 -2.52 14.46 0.86
N THR A 37 -1.88 15.27 0.02
CA THR A 37 -1.30 16.56 0.39
C THR A 37 -1.91 17.67 -0.46
N ASP A 38 -1.63 18.93 -0.10
CA ASP A 38 -2.07 20.07 -0.92
C ASP A 38 -1.51 20.05 -2.35
N THR A 39 -0.44 19.27 -2.60
CA THR A 39 0.33 19.29 -3.86
C THR A 39 0.30 17.98 -4.63
N SER A 40 0.06 16.85 -3.98
CA SER A 40 -0.02 15.53 -4.61
C SER A 40 -0.85 14.55 -3.80
N ASP A 41 -1.49 13.63 -4.51
CA ASP A 41 -2.15 12.45 -3.96
C ASP A 41 -1.37 11.24 -4.46
N ASP A 42 -0.71 10.52 -3.56
CA ASP A 42 0.17 9.40 -3.89
C ASP A 42 -0.19 8.17 -3.05
N LEU A 43 -0.13 6.98 -3.65
CA LEU A 43 -0.04 5.73 -2.90
C LEU A 43 1.44 5.54 -2.54
N VAL A 44 1.75 5.47 -1.25
CA VAL A 44 3.13 5.38 -0.78
C VAL A 44 3.38 4.04 -0.09
N MET A 45 4.62 3.58 -0.16
CA MET A 45 5.14 2.50 0.67
C MET A 45 6.41 2.99 1.37
N TYR A 46 6.46 2.81 2.68
CA TYR A 46 7.59 3.23 3.50
C TYR A 46 7.88 2.22 4.62
N GLN A 47 9.13 2.20 5.07
CA GLN A 47 9.53 1.54 6.31
C GLN A 47 9.22 2.52 7.46
N SER A 48 8.50 2.11 8.50
CA SER A 48 8.12 2.98 9.63
C SER A 48 9.14 2.94 10.79
N GLU A 49 9.75 1.78 11.03
CA GLU A 49 10.75 1.56 12.09
C GLU A 49 12.08 1.00 11.55
N PRO A 50 13.23 1.34 12.18
CA PRO A 50 13.42 2.28 13.30
C PRO A 50 13.37 3.76 12.87
N ASP A 51 13.49 4.04 11.57
CA ASP A 51 13.37 5.36 10.98
C ASP A 51 12.38 5.30 9.82
N VAL A 52 11.65 6.40 9.59
CA VAL A 52 10.73 6.55 8.47
C VAL A 52 11.52 6.71 7.17
N VAL A 53 11.41 5.74 6.27
CA VAL A 53 12.07 5.74 4.95
C VAL A 53 11.06 5.45 3.85
N TYR A 54 10.76 6.45 3.03
CA TYR A 54 9.92 6.28 1.84
C TYR A 54 10.63 5.47 0.76
N LEU A 55 10.01 4.38 0.33
CA LEU A 55 10.61 3.41 -0.59
C LEU A 55 10.11 3.60 -2.02
N CYS A 56 8.80 3.76 -2.19
CA CYS A 56 8.16 3.96 -3.48
C CYS A 56 6.88 4.79 -3.32
N ARG A 57 6.50 5.47 -4.41
CA ARG A 57 5.27 6.24 -4.52
C ARG A 57 4.70 6.07 -5.92
N ILE A 58 3.39 5.95 -6.02
CA ILE A 58 2.63 5.92 -7.27
C ILE A 58 1.57 7.03 -7.21
N PRO A 59 1.55 7.97 -8.16
CA PRO A 59 0.50 8.99 -8.21
C PRO A 59 -0.89 8.36 -8.30
N ILE A 60 -1.81 8.83 -7.47
CA ILE A 60 -3.21 8.42 -7.52
C ILE A 60 -3.91 9.20 -8.64
N PRO A 61 -4.48 8.54 -9.66
CA PRO A 61 -5.24 9.22 -10.70
C PRO A 61 -6.42 9.97 -10.11
N LYS A 62 -6.60 11.25 -10.46
CA LYS A 62 -7.70 12.09 -9.95
C LYS A 62 -9.08 11.49 -10.18
N GLU A 63 -9.25 10.74 -11.26
CA GLU A 63 -10.49 10.02 -11.59
C GLU A 63 -10.89 8.93 -10.58
N ASN A 64 -9.96 8.48 -9.74
CA ASN A 64 -10.23 7.49 -8.69
C ASN A 64 -10.77 8.13 -7.39
N SER A 65 -10.69 9.46 -7.25
CA SER A 65 -11.32 10.18 -6.14
C SER A 65 -12.84 10.08 -6.23
N LYS A 66 -13.50 9.70 -5.12
CA LYS A 66 -14.96 9.67 -5.02
C LYS A 66 -15.40 10.62 -3.91
N GLU A 67 -16.18 11.62 -4.27
CA GLU A 67 -16.93 12.39 -3.28
C GLU A 67 -17.96 11.48 -2.61
N THR A 68 -17.90 11.40 -1.28
CA THR A 68 -18.90 10.70 -0.47
C THR A 68 -19.57 11.69 0.49
N SER A 69 -20.70 11.30 1.07
CA SER A 69 -21.40 12.10 2.07
C SER A 69 -20.59 12.37 3.35
N GLU A 70 -19.48 11.64 3.56
CA GLU A 70 -18.58 11.78 4.71
C GLU A 70 -17.27 12.53 4.36
N GLY A 71 -17.12 13.00 3.12
CA GLY A 71 -15.89 13.62 2.60
C GLY A 71 -15.38 12.93 1.33
N ILE A 72 -14.22 13.34 0.82
CA ILE A 72 -13.56 12.64 -0.29
C ILE A 72 -12.94 11.36 0.27
N ARG A 73 -13.47 10.19 -0.09
CA ARG A 73 -12.73 8.94 0.09
C ARG A 73 -11.89 8.76 -1.17
N TYR A 74 -10.58 8.89 -1.02
CA TYR A 74 -9.65 8.69 -2.11
C TYR A 74 -9.59 7.20 -2.44
N GLY A 75 -10.37 6.79 -3.44
CA GLY A 75 -10.10 5.53 -4.10
C GLY A 75 -8.71 5.62 -4.73
N VAL A 76 -7.87 4.64 -4.44
CA VAL A 76 -6.55 4.51 -5.05
C VAL A 76 -6.70 3.87 -6.44
N GLY A 77 -7.62 2.92 -6.56
CA GLY A 77 -7.84 2.10 -7.75
C GLY A 77 -6.88 0.91 -7.85
N LYS A 78 -7.30 -0.16 -8.53
CA LYS A 78 -6.53 -1.41 -8.61
C LYS A 78 -5.18 -1.24 -9.28
N LYS A 79 -5.11 -0.45 -10.35
CA LYS A 79 -3.89 -0.31 -11.13
C LYS A 79 -2.73 0.30 -10.32
N PRO A 80 -2.90 1.43 -9.60
CA PRO A 80 -1.84 1.93 -8.71
C PRO A 80 -1.41 0.94 -7.62
N VAL A 81 -2.34 0.16 -7.07
CA VAL A 81 -2.02 -0.88 -6.07
C VAL A 81 -1.19 -2.00 -6.69
N GLU A 82 -1.62 -2.55 -7.83
CA GLU A 82 -0.84 -3.57 -8.55
C GLU A 82 0.56 -3.06 -8.92
N ASP A 83 0.67 -1.78 -9.28
CA ASP A 83 1.94 -1.14 -9.62
C ASP A 83 2.86 -1.03 -8.41
N ILE A 84 2.36 -0.56 -7.25
CA ILE A 84 3.20 -0.43 -6.06
C ILE A 84 3.63 -1.80 -5.51
N LEU A 85 2.73 -2.80 -5.53
CA LEU A 85 3.05 -4.15 -5.08
C LEU A 85 4.07 -4.85 -5.99
N SER A 86 4.12 -4.44 -7.27
CA SER A 86 5.08 -4.94 -8.26
C SER A 86 6.39 -4.16 -8.29
N GLN A 87 6.45 -2.98 -7.65
CA GLN A 87 7.63 -2.13 -7.65
C GLN A 87 8.73 -2.70 -6.75
N LYS A 88 9.98 -2.71 -7.26
CA LYS A 88 11.14 -3.27 -6.55
C LYS A 88 11.75 -2.27 -5.57
N CYS A 89 11.03 -1.96 -4.49
CA CYS A 89 11.40 -0.94 -3.53
C CYS A 89 11.81 -1.49 -2.14
N ILE A 90 11.66 -2.80 -1.89
CA ILE A 90 12.06 -3.44 -0.62
C ILE A 90 13.37 -4.20 -0.84
N CYS A 91 14.50 -3.57 -0.54
CA CYS A 91 15.84 -4.18 -0.73
C CYS A 91 16.07 -4.74 -2.15
N GLY A 92 15.52 -4.07 -3.18
CA GLY A 92 15.61 -4.51 -4.58
C GLY A 92 14.61 -5.60 -5.00
N LYS A 93 13.71 -6.01 -4.11
CA LYS A 93 12.58 -6.91 -4.37
C LYS A 93 11.25 -6.15 -4.30
N SER A 94 10.22 -6.70 -4.93
CA SER A 94 8.84 -6.22 -4.77
C SER A 94 8.08 -6.96 -3.67
N PHE A 95 6.95 -6.40 -3.24
CA PHE A 95 6.03 -7.08 -2.32
C PHE A 95 5.60 -8.44 -2.89
N MET A 96 5.28 -8.48 -4.19
CA MET A 96 4.88 -9.71 -4.88
C MET A 96 5.98 -10.78 -4.90
N GLU A 97 7.26 -10.38 -5.00
CA GLU A 97 8.39 -11.32 -4.89
C GLU A 97 8.56 -11.84 -3.45
N LEU A 98 8.12 -11.07 -2.46
CA LEU A 98 8.24 -11.36 -1.03
C LEU A 98 6.97 -11.98 -0.42
N ILE A 99 5.93 -12.24 -1.20
CA ILE A 99 4.59 -12.62 -0.73
C ILE A 99 4.52 -13.86 0.20
N LYS A 100 5.56 -14.71 0.19
CA LYS A 100 5.67 -15.88 1.08
C LYS A 100 6.46 -15.61 2.36
N GLU A 101 7.19 -14.51 2.41
CA GLU A 101 8.07 -14.09 3.50
C GLU A 101 7.43 -13.00 4.36
N ILE A 102 6.43 -12.29 3.82
CA ILE A 102 5.71 -11.22 4.49
C ILE A 102 4.45 -11.71 5.18
N HIS A 103 4.09 -11.01 6.25
CA HIS A 103 2.83 -11.17 6.95
C HIS A 103 2.19 -9.78 7.09
N VAL A 104 0.92 -9.67 6.68
CA VAL A 104 0.11 -8.46 6.90
C VAL A 104 -0.54 -8.60 8.26
N GLU A 105 -0.21 -7.69 9.17
CA GLU A 105 -0.69 -7.71 10.55
C GLU A 105 -2.03 -6.96 10.67
N GLU A 106 -2.13 -5.78 10.07
CA GLU A 106 -3.26 -4.88 10.27
C GLU A 106 -3.67 -4.18 8.97
N ILE A 107 -4.99 -3.95 8.82
CA ILE A 107 -5.58 -3.15 7.75
C ILE A 107 -6.62 -2.20 8.39
N PHE A 108 -6.53 -0.91 8.07
CA PHE A 108 -7.36 0.16 8.63
C PHE A 108 -8.17 0.87 7.57
#